data_AF-A0A0F9GNK0-F1
#
_entry.id   AF-A0A0F9GNK0-F1
#
_cell.length_a   1.000
_cell.length_b   1.000
_cell.length_c   1.000
_cell.angle_alpha   90.00
_cell.angle_beta   90.00
_cell.angle_gamma   90.00
#
_symmetry.space_group_name_H-M   'P 1'
#
loop_
_entity.id
_entity.type
_entity.pdbx_description
1 polymer ?
#
loop_
_entity_poly.entity_id
_entity_poly.type
_entity_poly.pdbx_seq_one_letter_code
_entity_poly.pdbx_strand_id
1 'polypeptide(L)'
;LGPQLSYFATDAKTAELVKYMENAWLALQVTFAGEMYEVAQVLGADYNSARELWALDPRVSRWHTLVFPSNRGFGGKCLPKDLAAIIAAAKQAGYEPRLLEEIRATNRRFRENPD
;
A
#
# COMPACT_ATOMS: atom_id res chain seq x y z
N LEU A 1 -13.24 -24.94 17.14
CA LEU A 1 -12.42 -25.42 16.00
C LEU A 1 -11.57 -24.24 15.57
N GLY A 2 -10.26 -24.28 15.80
CA GLY A 2 -9.35 -23.19 15.43
C GLY A 2 -9.23 -23.04 13.91
N PRO A 3 -8.60 -21.96 13.41
CA PRO A 3 -8.41 -21.76 11.98
C PRO A 3 -7.69 -22.97 11.37
N GLN A 4 -8.22 -23.45 10.25
CA GLN A 4 -7.63 -24.57 9.52
C GLN A 4 -6.34 -24.10 8.87
N LEU A 5 -5.20 -24.60 9.36
CA LEU A 5 -3.90 -24.14 8.92
C LEU A 5 -3.55 -24.76 7.56
N SER A 6 -3.25 -23.91 6.57
CA SER A 6 -2.81 -24.32 5.24
C SER A 6 -1.35 -23.96 5.04
N TYR A 7 -0.57 -24.87 4.45
CA TYR A 7 0.85 -24.69 4.18
C TYR A 7 1.10 -24.72 2.66
N PHE A 8 1.96 -23.80 2.21
CA PHE A 8 2.40 -23.72 0.81
C PHE A 8 3.93 -23.72 0.79
N ALA A 9 4.54 -24.50 -0.09
CA ALA A 9 5.99 -24.65 -0.18
C ALA A 9 6.52 -24.15 -1.52
N THR A 10 7.67 -23.48 -1.49
CA THR A 10 8.40 -22.95 -2.65
C THR A 10 9.88 -22.80 -2.28
N ASP A 11 10.73 -22.38 -3.21
CA ASP A 11 12.14 -22.11 -2.91
C ASP A 11 12.31 -20.83 -2.05
N ALA A 12 13.47 -20.72 -1.38
CA ALA A 12 13.73 -19.63 -0.45
C ALA A 12 13.59 -18.24 -1.11
N LYS A 13 14.08 -18.08 -2.33
CA LYS A 13 14.09 -16.77 -3.02
C LYS A 13 12.67 -16.35 -3.41
N THR A 14 11.85 -17.30 -3.87
CA THR A 14 10.43 -17.05 -4.15
C THR A 14 9.67 -16.71 -2.87
N ALA A 15 9.91 -17.42 -1.77
CA ALA A 15 9.26 -17.15 -0.48
C ALA A 15 9.60 -15.74 0.06
N GLU A 16 10.87 -15.33 -0.03
CA GLU A 16 11.31 -13.98 0.33
C GLU A 16 10.62 -12.91 -0.52
N LEU A 17 10.56 -13.12 -1.84
CA LEU A 17 9.91 -12.20 -2.76
C LEU A 17 8.41 -12.03 -2.44
N VAL A 18 7.70 -13.13 -2.16
CA VAL A 18 6.29 -13.09 -1.75
C VAL A 18 6.12 -12.14 -0.56
N LYS A 19 7.02 -12.18 0.42
CA LYS A 19 6.90 -11.31 1.59
C LYS A 19 7.05 -9.81 1.24
N TYR A 20 7.98 -9.48 0.35
CA TYR A 20 8.12 -8.11 -0.14
C TYR A 20 6.92 -7.68 -0.98
N MET A 21 6.38 -8.57 -1.81
CA MET A 21 5.18 -8.31 -2.61
C MET A 21 3.97 -7.99 -1.74
N GLU A 22 3.74 -8.75 -0.67
CA GLU A 22 2.67 -8.46 0.30
C GLU A 22 2.78 -7.04 0.87
N ASN A 23 3.95 -6.68 1.40
CA ASN A 23 4.11 -5.38 2.06
C ASN A 23 4.08 -4.21 1.06
N ALA A 24 4.61 -4.40 -0.15
CA ALA A 24 4.52 -3.42 -1.23
C ALA A 24 3.08 -3.22 -1.72
N TRP A 25 2.30 -4.31 -1.82
CA TRP A 25 0.87 -4.24 -2.16
C TRP A 25 0.08 -3.48 -1.10
N LEU A 26 0.28 -3.79 0.18
CA LEU A 26 -0.39 -3.08 1.28
C LEU A 26 -0.01 -1.58 1.30
N ALA A 27 1.27 -1.26 1.07
CA ALA A 27 1.73 0.12 0.96
C ALA A 27 1.08 0.86 -0.22
N LEU A 28 0.94 0.18 -1.38
CA LEU A 28 0.23 0.71 -2.55
C LEU A 28 -1.24 1.00 -2.23
N GLN A 29 -1.96 0.08 -1.59
CA GLN A 29 -3.38 0.26 -1.28
C GLN A 29 -3.62 1.51 -0.43
N VAL A 30 -2.85 1.69 0.65
CA VAL A 30 -2.95 2.87 1.52
C VAL A 30 -2.61 4.15 0.75
N THR A 31 -1.55 4.11 -0.06
CA THR A 31 -1.09 5.29 -0.81
C THR A 31 -2.12 5.70 -1.88
N PHE A 32 -2.64 4.73 -2.62
CA PHE A 32 -3.68 4.94 -3.61
C PHE A 32 -4.96 5.50 -2.98
N ALA A 33 -5.38 4.95 -1.83
CA ALA A 33 -6.53 5.46 -1.10
C ALA A 33 -6.35 6.92 -0.68
N GLY A 34 -5.17 7.28 -0.17
CA GLY A 34 -4.82 8.66 0.18
C GLY A 34 -4.82 9.61 -1.01
N GLU A 35 -4.26 9.18 -2.15
CA GLU A 35 -4.25 9.98 -3.39
C GLU A 35 -5.69 10.24 -3.89
N MET A 36 -6.53 9.20 -3.91
CA MET A 36 -7.93 9.33 -4.30
C MET A 36 -8.75 10.19 -3.34
N TYR A 37 -8.39 10.22 -2.06
CA TYR A 37 -8.99 11.14 -1.09
C TYR A 37 -8.69 12.60 -1.44
N GLU A 38 -7.43 12.93 -1.75
CA GLU A 38 -7.04 14.29 -2.16
C GLU A 38 -7.71 14.69 -3.48
N VAL A 39 -7.77 13.78 -4.46
CA VAL A 39 -8.51 13.99 -5.72
C VAL A 39 -9.98 14.29 -5.43
N ALA A 40 -10.62 13.53 -4.54
CA ALA A 40 -12.01 13.78 -4.16
C ALA A 40 -12.20 15.17 -3.54
N GLN A 41 -11.26 15.64 -2.71
CA GLN A 41 -11.32 17.00 -2.14
C GLN A 41 -11.28 18.08 -3.23
N VAL A 42 -10.35 17.97 -4.20
CA VAL A 42 -10.20 18.95 -5.29
C VAL A 42 -11.42 18.96 -6.21
N LEU A 43 -12.06 17.80 -6.41
CA LEU A 43 -13.26 17.66 -7.23
C LEU A 43 -14.57 17.97 -6.49
N GLY A 44 -14.52 18.25 -5.18
CA GLY A 44 -15.73 18.45 -4.36
C GLY A 44 -16.59 17.19 -4.19
N ALA A 45 -15.98 16.01 -4.28
CA ALA A 45 -16.65 14.72 -4.11
C ALA A 45 -16.48 14.17 -2.68
N ASP A 46 -17.48 13.46 -2.17
CA ASP A 46 -17.37 12.72 -0.91
C ASP A 46 -16.62 11.40 -1.12
N TYR A 47 -15.37 11.37 -0.65
CA TYR A 47 -14.52 10.18 -0.69
C TYR A 47 -15.16 8.97 -0.01
N ASN A 48 -15.85 9.14 1.12
CA ASN A 48 -16.38 8.01 1.88
C ASN A 48 -17.52 7.33 1.13
N SER A 49 -18.43 8.12 0.56
CA SER A 49 -19.47 7.61 -0.35
C SER A 49 -18.86 6.95 -1.59
N ALA A 50 -17.87 7.58 -2.23
CA ALA A 50 -17.18 7.02 -3.40
C ALA A 50 -16.50 5.68 -3.08
N ARG A 51 -15.84 5.58 -1.92
CA ARG A 51 -15.19 4.35 -1.43
C ARG A 51 -16.19 3.21 -1.25
N GLU A 52 -17.34 3.47 -0.64
CA GLU A 52 -18.36 2.44 -0.42
C GLU A 52 -18.91 1.88 -1.74
N LEU A 53 -19.11 2.74 -2.75
CA LEU A 53 -19.54 2.34 -4.09
C LEU A 53 -18.42 1.62 -4.87
N TRP A 54 -17.19 2.13 -4.80
CA TRP A 54 -16.01 1.51 -5.43
C TRP A 54 -15.79 0.08 -4.91
N ALA A 55 -15.98 -0.13 -3.61
CA ALA A 55 -15.80 -1.42 -2.97
C ALA A 55 -17.00 -2.38 -3.11
N LEU A 56 -18.00 -2.05 -3.94
CA LEU A 56 -19.02 -3.01 -4.38
C LEU A 56 -18.48 -3.96 -5.47
N ASP A 57 -17.41 -3.57 -6.19
CA ASP A 57 -16.74 -4.49 -7.11
C ASP A 57 -16.06 -5.62 -6.31
N PRO A 58 -16.40 -6.90 -6.53
CA PRO A 58 -15.89 -8.01 -5.74
C PRO A 58 -14.38 -8.24 -5.89
N ARG A 59 -13.73 -7.61 -6.88
CA ARG A 59 -12.28 -7.67 -7.07
C ARG A 59 -11.55 -6.63 -6.22
N VAL A 60 -12.27 -5.66 -5.66
CA VAL A 60 -11.72 -4.57 -4.86
C VAL A 60 -11.85 -4.92 -3.38
N SER A 61 -10.71 -5.03 -2.71
CA SER A 61 -10.68 -5.23 -1.26
C SER A 61 -11.03 -3.94 -0.52
N ARG A 62 -11.93 -4.02 0.46
CA ARG A 62 -12.24 -2.92 1.40
C ARG A 62 -11.10 -2.62 2.36
N TRP A 63 -10.17 -3.55 2.55
CA TRP A 63 -9.06 -3.40 3.49
C TRP A 63 -8.05 -2.35 2.98
N HIS A 64 -7.48 -1.57 3.92
CA HIS A 64 -6.47 -0.54 3.63
C HIS A 64 -6.94 0.61 2.72
N THR A 65 -8.26 0.80 2.59
CA THR A 65 -8.86 1.90 1.80
C THR A 65 -9.42 3.03 2.67
N LEU A 66 -9.41 2.91 3.99
CA LEU A 66 -9.87 3.99 4.87
C LEU A 66 -8.81 5.09 4.95
N VAL A 67 -9.26 6.34 4.86
CA VAL A 67 -8.39 7.52 4.97
C VAL A 67 -8.86 8.36 6.14
N PHE A 68 -7.93 8.65 7.06
CA PHE A 68 -8.16 9.55 8.19
C PHE A 68 -7.42 10.86 7.91
N PRO A 69 -8.11 12.01 7.82
CA PRO A 69 -7.48 13.27 7.42
C PRO A 69 -6.24 13.62 8.26
N SER A 70 -6.35 13.44 9.59
CA SER A 70 -5.29 13.74 10.57
C SER A 70 -4.17 12.69 10.66
N ASN A 71 -4.25 11.57 9.94
CA ASN A 71 -3.25 10.51 9.97
C ASN A 71 -3.21 9.75 8.64
N ARG A 72 -2.75 10.45 7.60
CA ARG A 72 -2.60 9.89 6.25
C ARG A 72 -1.29 9.12 6.08
N GLY A 73 -1.31 8.20 5.13
CA GLY A 73 -0.17 7.35 4.77
C GLY A 73 0.02 6.15 5.70
N PHE A 74 0.82 5.19 5.24
CA PHE A 74 1.19 4.02 6.02
C PHE A 74 2.40 4.32 6.92
N GLY A 75 2.46 3.64 8.06
CA GLY A 75 3.53 3.73 9.04
C GLY A 75 3.90 2.36 9.61
N GLY A 76 4.37 2.33 10.86
CA GLY A 76 4.81 1.11 11.53
C GLY A 76 6.20 0.65 11.09
N LYS A 77 6.64 -0.49 11.62
CA LYS A 77 8.01 -0.99 11.40
C LYS A 77 8.20 -1.74 10.08
N CYS A 78 7.16 -2.43 9.60
CA CYS A 78 7.30 -3.37 8.48
C CYS A 78 7.21 -2.67 7.12
N LEU A 79 6.11 -1.97 6.82
CA LEU A 79 5.86 -1.43 5.48
C LEU A 79 6.95 -0.46 5.00
N PRO A 80 7.35 0.59 5.76
CA PRO A 80 8.39 1.51 5.30
C PRO A 80 9.75 0.83 5.11
N LYS A 81 10.12 -0.08 6.02
CA LYS A 81 11.39 -0.81 5.97
C LYS A 81 11.45 -1.73 4.75
N ASP A 82 10.43 -2.56 4.56
CA ASP A 82 10.45 -3.60 3.55
C ASP A 82 10.28 -3.00 2.14
N LEU A 83 9.48 -1.94 2.00
CA LEU A 83 9.39 -1.19 0.74
C LEU A 83 10.74 -0.54 0.38
N ALA A 84 11.43 0.07 1.34
CA ALA A 84 12.75 0.64 1.09
C ALA A 84 13.79 -0.44 0.73
N ALA A 85 13.74 -1.59 1.40
CA ALA A 85 14.65 -2.71 1.16
C ALA A 85 14.48 -3.29 -0.25
N ILE A 86 13.26 -3.56 -0.71
CA ILE A 86 13.03 -4.12 -2.06
C ILE A 86 13.39 -3.13 -3.16
N ILE A 87 13.17 -1.82 -2.96
CA ILE A 87 13.62 -0.78 -3.90
C ILE A 87 15.15 -0.80 -4.02
N ALA A 88 15.86 -0.84 -2.89
CA ALA A 88 17.31 -0.87 -2.88
C ALA A 88 17.86 -2.15 -3.54
N ALA A 89 17.29 -3.31 -3.23
CA ALA A 89 17.68 -4.59 -3.83
C ALA A 89 17.47 -4.61 -5.36
N ALA A 90 16.34 -4.08 -5.83
CA ALA A 90 16.07 -3.95 -7.27
C ALA A 90 17.10 -3.06 -7.98
N LYS A 91 17.43 -1.90 -7.40
CA LYS A 91 18.44 -0.98 -7.95
C LYS A 91 19.83 -1.61 -8.00
N GLN A 92 20.22 -2.33 -6.94
CA GLN A 92 21.48 -3.09 -6.93
C GLN A 92 21.54 -4.16 -8.01
N ALA A 93 20.39 -4.74 -8.38
CA ALA A 93 20.27 -5.69 -9.48
C ALA A 93 20.15 -5.03 -10.87
N GLY A 94 20.25 -3.70 -10.98
CA GLY A 94 20.17 -2.96 -12.24
C GLY A 94 18.75 -2.67 -12.74
N TYR A 95 17.72 -2.82 -11.89
CA TYR A 95 16.34 -2.47 -12.22
C TYR A 95 15.87 -1.25 -11.42
N GLU A 96 15.14 -0.34 -12.06
CA GLU A 96 14.58 0.84 -11.41
C GLU A 96 13.06 0.69 -11.19
N PRO A 97 12.62 0.37 -9.96
CA PRO A 97 11.22 0.10 -9.67
C PRO A 97 10.42 1.40 -9.44
N ARG A 98 10.28 2.24 -10.47
CA ARG A 98 9.69 3.60 -10.37
C ARG A 98 8.38 3.67 -9.58
N LEU A 99 7.46 2.72 -9.81
CA LEU A 99 6.20 2.67 -9.05
C LEU A 99 6.41 2.58 -7.53
N LEU A 100 7.34 1.72 -7.07
CA LEU A 100 7.61 1.56 -5.64
C LEU A 100 8.26 2.82 -5.05
N GLU A 101 9.05 3.52 -5.85
CA GLU A 101 9.65 4.80 -5.43
C GLU A 101 8.59 5.88 -5.25
N GLU A 102 7.64 5.97 -6.17
CA GLU A 102 6.51 6.90 -6.08
C GLU A 102 5.62 6.57 -4.88
N ILE A 103 5.31 5.30 -4.63
CA ILE A 103 4.58 4.90 -3.41
C ILE A 103 5.28 5.44 -2.17
N ARG A 104 6.62 5.28 -2.10
CA ARG A 104 7.41 5.77 -0.97
C ARG A 104 7.45 7.30 -0.89
N ALA A 105 7.52 8.00 -2.03
CA ALA A 105 7.57 9.44 -2.09
C ALA A 105 6.22 10.08 -1.69
N THR A 106 5.12 9.59 -2.25
CA THR A 106 3.76 10.02 -1.90
C THR A 106 3.47 9.76 -0.43
N ASN A 107 3.89 8.61 0.12
CA ASN A 107 3.73 8.35 1.55
C ASN A 107 4.50 9.35 2.44
N ARG A 108 5.68 9.82 2.02
CA ARG A 108 6.37 10.89 2.75
C ARG A 108 5.56 12.19 2.72
N ARG A 109 5.06 12.59 1.54
CA ARG A 109 4.18 13.77 1.39
C ARG A 109 3.00 13.73 2.37
N PHE A 110 2.30 12.60 2.46
CA PHE A 110 1.18 12.42 3.38
C PHE A 110 1.55 12.52 4.86
N ARG A 111 2.75 12.08 5.24
CA ARG A 111 3.20 12.07 6.63
C ARG A 111 3.86 13.37 7.07
N GLU A 112 4.40 14.14 6.12
CA GLU A 112 5.00 15.46 6.35
C GLU A 112 3.93 16.57 6.41
N ASN A 113 2.82 16.40 5.68
CA ASN A 113 1.69 17.34 5.67
C ASN A 113 0.41 16.66 6.20
N PRO A 114 0.21 16.59 7.54
CA PRO A 114 -0.97 15.97 8.14
C PRO A 114 -2.25 16.83 8.04
N ASP A 115 -2.14 18.07 7.58
CA ASP A 115 -3.19 19.11 7.59
C ASP A 115 -4.39 18.83 6.66
#